data_AF-A0A354GF74-F1
#
_entry.id   AF-A0A354GF74-F1
#
_cell.length_a   1.000
_cell.length_b   1.000
_cell.length_c   1.000
_cell.angle_alpha   90.00
_cell.angle_beta   90.00
_cell.angle_gamma   90.00
#
_symmetry.space_group_name_H-M   'P 1'
#
loop_
_entity.id
_entity.type
_entity.pdbx_description
1 polymer ?
#
loop_
_entity_poly.entity_id
_entity_poly.type
_entity_poly.pdbx_seq_one_letter_code
_entity_poly.pdbx_strand_id
1 'polypeptide(L)'
;MSLEEDKRRMIAVKESETALEDLNSTSRVSVWLKLLYIVAFCLQHLREYFKAHRNEVDYKLANLRWGTLPWYRQKALAFQYGFDLVADTDVFVNGIQQQQIEESKIIKYAAVNDGDKPGVLIVKVAGENKGVLAPILPEAKLALENYFNEIKGAGHRITVINSLADKL
;
A
#
# COMPACT_ATOMS: atom_id res chain seq x y z
N MET A 1 11.13 -7.65 19.68
CA MET A 1 12.43 -7.91 20.31
C MET A 1 13.20 -6.62 20.29
N SER A 2 13.69 -6.17 21.43
CA SER A 2 14.41 -4.90 21.56
C SER A 2 15.91 -5.08 21.34
N LEU A 3 16.61 -3.99 21.05
CA LEU A 3 18.08 -3.95 20.95
C LEU A 3 18.79 -4.59 22.16
N GLU A 4 18.25 -4.34 23.35
CA GLU A 4 18.79 -4.84 24.60
C GLU A 4 18.63 -6.35 24.73
N GLU A 5 17.54 -6.91 24.22
CA GLU A 5 17.31 -8.36 24.19
C GLU A 5 18.26 -9.06 23.22
N ASP A 6 18.48 -8.49 22.03
CA ASP A 6 19.45 -9.00 21.05
C ASP A 6 20.87 -9.01 21.64
N LYS A 7 21.28 -7.89 22.25
CA LYS A 7 22.58 -7.79 22.92
C LYS A 7 22.70 -8.79 24.07
N ARG A 8 21.66 -8.97 24.89
CA ARG A 8 21.67 -9.93 26.01
C ARG A 8 21.85 -11.36 25.52
N ARG A 9 21.19 -11.75 24.42
CA ARG A 9 21.38 -13.07 23.81
C ARG A 9 22.81 -13.27 23.30
N MET A 10 23.40 -12.25 22.66
CA MET A 10 24.79 -12.34 22.22
C MET A 10 25.78 -12.48 23.37
N ILE A 11 25.53 -11.80 24.50
CA ILE A 11 26.35 -11.94 25.71
C ILE A 11 26.22 -13.36 26.28
N ALA A 12 25.01 -13.92 26.34
CA ALA A 12 24.81 -15.30 26.80
C ALA A 12 25.56 -16.33 25.93
N VAL A 13 25.59 -16.13 24.61
CA VAL A 13 26.40 -16.97 23.70
C VAL A 13 27.90 -16.78 23.97
N LYS A 14 28.35 -15.55 24.17
CA LYS A 14 29.75 -15.27 24.55
C LYS A 14 30.14 -15.98 25.85
N GLU A 15 29.25 -15.99 26.85
CA GLU A 15 29.50 -16.63 28.15
C GLU A 15 29.58 -18.16 28.07
N SER A 16 28.98 -18.76 27.04
CA SER A 16 29.12 -20.20 26.78
C SER A 16 30.44 -20.61 26.13
N GLU A 17 31.24 -19.65 25.64
CA GLU A 17 32.48 -19.90 24.93
C GLU A 17 33.70 -19.68 25.84
N THR A 18 34.35 -20.77 26.25
CA THR A 18 35.50 -20.74 27.17
C THR A 18 36.71 -20.00 26.57
N ALA A 19 36.86 -19.98 25.24
CA ALA A 19 37.96 -19.28 24.58
C ALA A 19 37.87 -17.74 24.70
N LEU A 20 36.72 -17.20 25.13
CA LEU A 20 36.47 -15.76 25.21
C LEU A 20 36.36 -15.26 26.66
N GLU A 21 36.74 -16.06 27.65
CA GLU A 21 36.65 -15.72 29.08
C GLU A 21 37.43 -14.46 29.45
N ASP A 22 38.59 -14.23 28.82
CA ASP A 22 39.43 -13.04 29.01
C ASP A 22 38.73 -11.71 28.68
N LEU A 23 37.68 -11.75 27.86
CA LEU A 23 36.82 -10.59 27.56
C LEU A 23 35.80 -10.37 28.69
N ASN A 24 36.27 -9.91 29.84
CA ASN A 24 35.48 -9.72 31.07
C ASN A 24 35.19 -8.23 31.40
N SER A 25 35.69 -7.29 30.60
CA SER A 25 35.50 -5.86 30.87
C SER A 25 34.03 -5.43 30.79
N THR A 26 33.50 -4.95 31.91
CA THR A 26 32.10 -4.47 32.07
C THR A 26 31.93 -2.98 31.75
N SER A 27 33.00 -2.30 31.36
CA SER A 27 32.98 -0.88 31.05
C SER A 27 32.04 -0.57 29.87
N ARG A 28 31.27 0.52 29.97
CA ARG A 28 30.39 1.00 28.89
C ARG A 28 31.15 1.28 27.59
N VAL A 29 32.46 1.51 27.67
CA VAL A 29 33.32 1.77 26.51
C VAL A 29 34.13 0.56 26.04
N SER A 30 33.92 -0.61 26.63
CA SER A 30 34.59 -1.86 26.24
C SER A 30 34.37 -2.17 24.76
N VAL A 31 35.46 -2.52 24.06
CA VAL A 31 35.45 -2.74 22.61
C VAL A 31 34.54 -3.91 22.24
N TRP A 32 34.61 -5.02 22.97
CA TRP A 32 33.76 -6.19 22.69
C TRP A 32 32.27 -5.89 22.92
N LEU A 33 31.94 -5.12 23.97
CA LEU A 33 30.56 -4.68 24.22
C LEU A 33 30.04 -3.74 23.13
N LYS A 34 30.90 -2.85 22.60
CA LYS A 34 30.55 -1.98 21.47
C LYS A 34 30.34 -2.77 20.18
N LEU A 35 31.17 -3.78 19.91
CA LEU A 35 31.00 -4.65 18.75
C LEU A 35 29.65 -5.38 18.79
N LEU A 36 29.30 -5.98 19.93
CA LEU A 36 27.99 -6.63 20.10
C LEU A 36 26.83 -5.64 19.95
N TYR A 37 26.99 -4.40 20.44
CA TYR A 37 26.00 -3.35 20.23
C TYR A 37 25.80 -3.01 18.75
N ILE A 38 26.89 -2.83 18.00
CA ILE A 38 26.84 -2.54 16.56
C ILE A 38 26.12 -3.67 15.81
N VAL A 39 26.46 -4.93 16.10
CA VAL A 39 25.82 -6.09 15.46
C VAL A 39 24.34 -6.16 15.81
N ALA A 40 23.97 -5.97 17.08
CA ALA A 40 22.57 -5.95 17.51
C ALA A 40 21.78 -4.83 16.81
N PHE A 41 22.39 -3.66 16.63
CA PHE A 41 21.79 -2.54 15.92
C PHE A 41 21.56 -2.84 14.43
N CYS A 42 22.55 -3.44 13.76
CA CYS A 42 22.40 -3.91 12.38
C CYS A 42 21.27 -4.95 12.25
N LEU A 43 21.17 -5.90 13.18
CA LEU A 43 20.11 -6.91 13.19
C LEU A 43 18.71 -6.30 13.42
N GLN A 44 18.61 -5.29 14.29
CA GLN A 44 17.36 -4.57 14.50
C GLN A 44 16.89 -3.92 13.20
N HIS A 45 17.77 -3.18 12.52
CA HIS A 45 17.43 -2.56 11.24
C HIS A 45 17.06 -3.57 10.17
N LEU A 46 17.79 -4.68 10.08
CA LEU A 46 17.47 -5.75 9.14
C LEU A 46 16.07 -6.33 9.39
N ARG A 47 15.71 -6.54 10.66
CA ARG A 47 14.38 -7.03 11.06
C ARG A 47 13.28 -6.03 10.72
N GLU A 48 13.54 -4.75 10.94
CA GLU A 48 12.61 -3.67 10.63
C GLU A 48 12.38 -3.56 9.13
N TYR A 49 13.44 -3.69 8.32
CA TYR A 49 13.37 -3.80 6.87
C TYR A 49 12.51 -4.98 6.41
N PHE A 50 12.76 -6.19 6.95
CA PHE A 50 11.94 -7.36 6.60
C PHE A 50 10.48 -7.21 7.02
N LYS A 51 10.22 -6.59 8.18
CA LYS A 51 8.86 -6.30 8.63
C LYS A 51 8.16 -5.32 7.68
N ALA A 52 8.85 -4.25 7.27
CA ALA A 52 8.33 -3.28 6.31
C ALA A 52 8.03 -3.95 4.96
N HIS A 53 8.96 -4.76 4.45
CA HIS A 53 8.77 -5.50 3.21
C HIS A 53 7.57 -6.47 3.29
N ARG A 54 7.46 -7.23 4.38
CA ARG A 54 6.33 -8.13 4.58
C ARG A 54 5.00 -7.39 4.64
N ASN A 55 4.96 -6.25 5.34
CA ASN A 55 3.77 -5.40 5.38
C ASN A 55 3.40 -4.88 3.98
N GLU A 56 4.38 -4.52 3.15
CA GLU A 56 4.15 -4.08 1.77
C GLU A 56 3.58 -5.22 0.91
N VAL A 57 4.14 -6.44 1.04
CA VAL A 57 3.65 -7.63 0.33
C VAL A 57 2.24 -7.99 0.78
N ASP A 58 1.98 -8.02 2.09
CA ASP A 58 0.65 -8.31 2.65
C ASP A 58 -0.36 -7.25 2.21
N TYR A 59 0.03 -5.97 2.17
CA TYR A 59 -0.79 -4.89 1.62
C TYR A 59 -1.10 -5.13 0.14
N LYS A 60 -0.08 -5.42 -0.69
CA LYS A 60 -0.30 -5.72 -2.12
C LYS A 60 -1.21 -6.94 -2.28
N LEU A 61 -0.98 -8.02 -1.55
CA LEU A 61 -1.78 -9.23 -1.62
C LEU A 61 -3.24 -8.99 -1.23
N ALA A 62 -3.48 -8.24 -0.14
CA ALA A 62 -4.82 -7.89 0.30
C ALA A 62 -5.57 -7.06 -0.76
N ASN A 63 -4.88 -6.19 -1.48
CA ASN A 63 -5.46 -5.37 -2.54
C ASN A 63 -5.58 -6.10 -3.90
N LEU A 64 -4.76 -7.12 -4.15
CA LEU A 64 -4.82 -7.94 -5.38
C LEU A 64 -6.01 -8.91 -5.37
N ARG A 65 -6.61 -9.18 -4.21
CA ARG A 65 -7.76 -10.08 -4.13
C ARG A 65 -8.98 -9.41 -4.77
N TRP A 66 -9.31 -9.88 -5.97
CA TRP A 66 -10.48 -9.50 -6.74
C TRP A 66 -11.75 -9.49 -5.88
N GLY A 67 -12.59 -8.47 -6.08
CA GLY A 67 -13.89 -8.33 -5.40
C GLY A 67 -13.85 -7.78 -3.97
N THR A 68 -12.69 -7.35 -3.46
CA THR A 68 -12.60 -6.69 -2.14
C THR A 68 -12.73 -5.16 -2.25
N LEU A 69 -13.20 -4.48 -1.20
CA LEU A 69 -13.27 -3.00 -1.16
C LEU A 69 -11.93 -2.32 -1.53
N PRO A 70 -10.77 -2.78 -1.03
CA PRO A 70 -9.49 -2.19 -1.38
C PRO A 70 -9.11 -2.41 -2.84
N TRP A 71 -9.49 -3.54 -3.45
CA TRP A 71 -9.33 -3.78 -4.88
C TRP A 71 -10.11 -2.77 -5.72
N TYR A 72 -11.39 -2.55 -5.43
CA TYR A 72 -12.20 -1.53 -6.12
C TYR A 72 -11.62 -0.11 -5.96
N ARG A 73 -11.09 0.21 -4.77
CA ARG A 73 -10.41 1.49 -4.53
C ARG A 73 -9.17 1.63 -5.41
N GLN A 74 -8.33 0.60 -5.50
CA GLN A 74 -7.16 0.64 -6.37
C GLN A 74 -7.55 0.74 -7.84
N LYS A 75 -8.61 0.06 -8.28
CA LYS A 75 -9.12 0.16 -9.64
C LYS A 75 -9.68 1.53 -9.97
N ALA A 76 -10.32 2.22 -9.02
CA ALA A 76 -10.69 3.63 -9.17
C ALA A 76 -9.46 4.52 -9.38
N LEU A 77 -8.40 4.35 -8.58
CA LEU A 77 -7.17 5.16 -8.69
C LEU A 77 -6.35 4.83 -9.94
N ALA A 78 -6.46 3.60 -10.45
CA ALA A 78 -5.79 3.16 -11.66
C ALA A 78 -6.55 3.49 -12.95
N PHE A 79 -7.77 4.02 -12.84
CA PHE A 79 -8.60 4.40 -13.98
C PHE A 79 -7.90 5.45 -14.85
N GLN A 80 -7.91 5.22 -16.15
CA GLN A 80 -7.34 6.11 -17.15
C GLN A 80 -8.45 6.60 -18.09
N TYR A 81 -8.70 7.90 -18.09
CA TYR A 81 -9.71 8.49 -18.95
C TYR A 81 -9.19 8.65 -20.38
N GLY A 82 -9.96 8.18 -21.36
CA GLY A 82 -9.62 8.25 -22.79
C GLY A 82 -8.75 7.09 -23.31
N PHE A 83 -8.49 6.08 -22.49
CA PHE A 83 -7.83 4.84 -22.90
C PHE A 83 -8.80 3.67 -22.92
N ASP A 84 -8.68 2.81 -23.94
CA ASP A 84 -9.49 1.61 -24.05
C ASP A 84 -9.04 0.53 -23.07
N LEU A 85 -10.00 -0.19 -22.50
CA LEU A 85 -9.75 -1.36 -21.69
C LEU A 85 -9.46 -2.56 -22.60
N VAL A 86 -8.47 -3.39 -22.24
CA VAL A 86 -8.30 -4.68 -22.92
C VAL A 86 -9.46 -5.58 -22.50
N ALA A 87 -10.17 -6.15 -23.48
CA ALA A 87 -11.35 -6.97 -23.25
C ALA A 87 -11.10 -8.10 -22.22
N ASP A 88 -12.06 -8.31 -21.33
CA ASP A 88 -12.00 -9.30 -20.23
C ASP A 88 -10.83 -9.11 -19.25
N THR A 89 -10.23 -7.91 -19.21
CA THR A 89 -9.15 -7.59 -18.26
C THR A 89 -9.44 -6.31 -17.48
N ASP A 90 -8.57 -6.04 -16.52
CA ASP A 90 -8.57 -4.84 -15.69
C ASP A 90 -7.38 -3.91 -16.03
N VAL A 91 -6.88 -4.00 -17.26
CA VAL A 91 -5.68 -3.32 -17.79
C VAL A 91 -6.03 -2.47 -19.01
N PHE A 92 -5.56 -1.23 -19.01
CA PHE A 92 -5.73 -0.29 -20.13
C PHE A 92 -4.67 -0.52 -21.22
N VAL A 93 -5.06 -0.30 -22.47
CA VAL A 93 -4.15 -0.27 -23.62
C VAL A 93 -3.30 0.99 -23.54
N ASN A 94 -2.10 0.88 -22.96
CA ASN A 94 -1.19 2.02 -22.88
C ASN A 94 -0.37 2.14 -24.17
N GLY A 95 -0.33 3.32 -24.77
CA GLY A 95 0.66 3.67 -25.79
C GLY A 95 2.08 3.82 -25.20
N ILE A 96 3.05 4.19 -26.02
CA ILE A 96 4.48 4.28 -25.62
C ILE A 96 4.76 5.48 -24.70
N GLN A 97 3.90 6.52 -24.67
CA GLN A 97 4.17 7.78 -23.96
C GLN A 97 3.66 7.78 -22.51
N GLN A 98 4.60 7.73 -21.56
CA GLN A 98 4.34 7.67 -20.13
C GLN A 98 3.63 8.91 -19.56
N GLN A 99 3.86 10.09 -20.16
CA GLN A 99 3.26 11.35 -19.73
C GLN A 99 1.74 11.41 -19.98
N GLN A 100 1.27 10.83 -21.10
CA GLN A 100 -0.16 10.73 -21.42
C GLN A 100 -0.91 9.81 -20.43
N ILE A 101 -0.23 8.77 -19.95
CA ILE A 101 -0.77 7.85 -18.93
C ILE A 101 -0.98 8.58 -17.61
N GLU A 102 -0.06 9.45 -17.19
CA GLU A 102 -0.21 10.20 -15.95
C GLU A 102 -1.31 11.26 -16.03
N GLU A 103 -1.44 11.95 -17.16
CA GLU A 103 -2.48 12.94 -17.41
C GLU A 103 -3.89 12.32 -17.48
N SER A 104 -4.00 11.08 -17.97
CA SER A 104 -5.28 10.35 -18.00
C SER A 104 -5.77 9.86 -16.64
N LYS A 105 -4.89 9.79 -15.62
CA LYS A 105 -5.25 9.43 -14.25
C LYS A 105 -5.85 10.63 -13.52
N ILE A 106 -7.11 10.90 -13.84
CA ILE A 106 -7.89 12.02 -13.31
C ILE A 106 -8.31 11.85 -11.84
N ILE A 107 -8.32 10.62 -11.32
CA ILE A 107 -8.78 10.31 -9.96
C ILE A 107 -7.58 10.29 -9.03
N LYS A 108 -7.51 11.25 -8.09
CA LYS A 108 -6.44 11.31 -7.08
C LYS A 108 -6.87 10.72 -5.75
N TYR A 109 -8.17 10.80 -5.44
CA TYR A 109 -8.73 10.32 -4.20
C TYR A 109 -9.88 9.37 -4.48
N ALA A 110 -9.87 8.21 -3.82
CA ALA A 110 -10.94 7.24 -3.87
C ALA A 110 -11.15 6.59 -2.51
N ALA A 111 -12.42 6.40 -2.14
CA ALA A 111 -12.87 5.65 -0.99
C ALA A 111 -14.02 4.73 -1.39
N VAL A 112 -14.01 3.48 -0.91
CA VAL A 112 -15.01 2.47 -1.26
C VAL A 112 -15.59 1.87 -0.01
N ASN A 113 -16.91 1.90 0.11
CA ASN A 113 -17.67 1.33 1.23
C ASN A 113 -18.80 0.45 0.70
N ASP A 114 -19.24 -0.50 1.51
CA ASP A 114 -20.50 -1.19 1.29
C ASP A 114 -21.68 -0.20 1.40
N GLY A 115 -22.64 -0.33 0.52
CA GLY A 115 -23.88 0.44 0.56
C GLY A 115 -24.91 -0.19 1.50
N ASP A 116 -25.99 0.54 1.75
CA ASP A 116 -27.07 0.11 2.66
C ASP A 116 -27.81 -1.14 2.18
N LYS A 117 -27.68 -1.51 0.90
CA LYS A 117 -28.33 -2.67 0.28
C LYS A 117 -27.29 -3.74 -0.05
N PRO A 118 -27.62 -5.04 0.12
CA PRO A 118 -26.71 -6.12 -0.21
C PRO A 118 -26.33 -6.09 -1.69
N GLY A 119 -25.02 -6.28 -1.95
CA GLY A 119 -24.46 -6.25 -3.30
C GLY A 119 -24.27 -4.84 -3.88
N VAL A 120 -24.53 -3.76 -3.13
CA VAL A 120 -24.25 -2.38 -3.56
C VAL A 120 -22.92 -1.91 -2.98
N LEU A 121 -22.02 -1.41 -3.83
CA LEU A 121 -20.77 -0.78 -3.47
C LEU A 121 -20.82 0.70 -3.79
N ILE A 122 -20.43 1.54 -2.83
CA ILE A 122 -20.37 2.98 -2.99
C ILE A 122 -18.91 3.38 -3.20
N VAL A 123 -18.60 3.90 -4.38
CA VAL A 123 -17.26 4.37 -4.75
C VAL A 123 -17.29 5.90 -4.78
N LYS A 124 -16.69 6.53 -3.78
CA LYS A 124 -16.52 7.99 -3.71
C LYS A 124 -15.21 8.36 -4.38
N VAL A 125 -15.26 9.22 -5.40
CA VAL A 125 -14.08 9.66 -6.15
C VAL A 125 -13.97 11.17 -6.18
N ALA A 126 -12.73 11.66 -6.19
CA ALA A 126 -12.42 13.07 -6.40
C ALA A 126 -11.13 13.21 -7.21
N GLY A 127 -11.11 14.21 -8.08
CA GLY A 127 -9.91 14.70 -8.74
C GLY A 127 -9.23 15.78 -7.91
N GLU A 128 -8.26 16.44 -8.54
CA GLU A 128 -7.51 17.53 -7.95
C GLU A 128 -7.42 18.67 -8.95
N ASN A 129 -7.71 19.89 -8.50
CA ASN A 129 -7.45 21.10 -9.27
C ASN A 129 -6.64 22.07 -8.41
N LYS A 130 -5.38 22.30 -8.78
CA LYS A 130 -4.43 23.17 -8.05
C LYS A 130 -4.30 22.81 -6.55
N GLY A 131 -4.22 21.53 -6.21
CA GLY A 131 -4.09 21.07 -4.82
C GLY A 131 -5.39 21.05 -4.01
N VAL A 132 -6.54 21.38 -4.61
CA VAL A 132 -7.86 21.34 -3.96
C VAL A 132 -8.67 20.19 -4.54
N LEU A 133 -9.35 19.45 -3.65
CA LEU A 133 -10.32 18.41 -4.01
C LEU A 133 -11.39 19.00 -4.93
N ALA A 134 -11.45 18.48 -6.15
CA ALA A 134 -12.41 18.91 -7.16
C ALA A 134 -13.16 17.69 -7.71
N PRO A 135 -14.46 17.83 -8.01
CA PRO A 135 -15.21 16.77 -8.68
C PRO A 135 -14.66 16.55 -10.09
N ILE A 136 -14.70 15.30 -10.56
CA ILE A 136 -14.35 14.95 -11.93
C ILE A 136 -15.46 15.38 -12.91
N LEU A 137 -15.17 15.47 -14.21
CA LEU A 137 -16.19 15.79 -15.21
C LEU A 137 -17.30 14.71 -15.26
N PRO A 138 -18.55 15.07 -15.56
CA PRO A 138 -19.66 14.12 -15.66
C PRO A 138 -19.42 12.99 -16.67
N GLU A 139 -18.81 13.29 -17.81
CA GLU A 139 -18.45 12.31 -18.84
C GLU A 139 -17.43 11.29 -18.30
N ALA A 140 -16.46 11.78 -17.54
CA ALA A 140 -15.45 10.93 -16.92
C ALA A 140 -16.02 10.06 -15.79
N LYS A 141 -17.03 10.57 -15.07
CA LYS A 141 -17.82 9.77 -14.13
C LYS A 141 -18.54 8.63 -14.84
N LEU A 142 -19.19 8.90 -15.98
CA LEU A 142 -19.91 7.89 -16.76
C LEU A 142 -18.95 6.83 -17.33
N ALA A 143 -17.78 7.24 -17.81
CA ALA A 143 -16.72 6.34 -18.25
C ALA A 143 -16.24 5.43 -17.10
N LEU A 144 -16.07 5.98 -15.89
CA LEU A 144 -15.71 5.20 -14.71
C LEU A 144 -16.80 4.19 -14.31
N GLU A 145 -18.07 4.57 -14.39
CA GLU A 145 -19.21 3.67 -14.13
C GLU A 145 -19.22 2.51 -15.14
N ASN A 146 -18.96 2.77 -16.42
CA ASN A 146 -18.85 1.74 -17.46
C ASN A 146 -17.66 0.80 -17.21
N TYR A 147 -16.48 1.35 -16.89
CA TYR A 147 -15.30 0.57 -16.53
C TYR A 147 -15.59 -0.37 -15.35
N PHE A 148 -16.24 0.13 -14.29
CA PHE A 148 -16.63 -0.71 -13.17
C PHE A 148 -17.66 -1.78 -13.53
N ASN A 149 -18.55 -1.49 -14.49
CA ASN A 149 -19.52 -2.49 -14.97
C ASN A 149 -18.88 -3.62 -15.76
N GLU A 150 -17.73 -3.38 -16.41
CA GLU A 150 -16.98 -4.37 -17.17
C GLU A 150 -16.13 -5.28 -16.26
N ILE A 151 -15.46 -4.71 -15.25
CA ILE A 151 -14.54 -5.47 -14.38
C ILE A 151 -15.20 -6.15 -13.16
N LYS A 152 -16.45 -5.77 -12.83
CA LYS A 152 -17.12 -6.26 -11.62
C LYS A 152 -17.55 -7.72 -11.76
N GLY A 153 -17.60 -8.42 -10.63
CA GLY A 153 -18.25 -9.72 -10.56
C GLY A 153 -19.77 -9.62 -10.70
N ALA A 154 -20.38 -10.68 -11.23
CA ALA A 154 -21.84 -10.79 -11.32
C ALA A 154 -22.50 -10.51 -9.96
N GLY A 155 -23.61 -9.76 -9.96
CA GLY A 155 -24.36 -9.41 -8.75
C GLY A 155 -23.90 -8.13 -8.03
N HIS A 156 -22.71 -7.59 -8.32
CA HIS A 156 -22.28 -6.32 -7.75
C HIS A 156 -22.92 -5.13 -8.49
N ARG A 157 -23.44 -4.17 -7.72
CA ARG A 157 -23.98 -2.90 -8.20
C ARG A 157 -23.07 -1.80 -7.67
N ILE A 158 -22.42 -1.06 -8.57
CA ILE A 158 -21.45 -0.04 -8.18
C ILE A 158 -22.09 1.32 -8.41
N THR A 159 -22.12 2.13 -7.36
CA THR A 159 -22.62 3.50 -7.39
C THR A 159 -21.44 4.43 -7.21
N VAL A 160 -21.13 5.22 -8.25
CA VAL A 160 -20.06 6.22 -8.18
C VAL A 160 -20.64 7.54 -7.66
N ILE A 161 -20.05 8.06 -6.58
CA ILE A 161 -20.38 9.36 -6.01
C ILE A 161 -19.22 10.31 -6.31
N ASN A 162 -19.55 11.40 -7.00
CA ASN A 162 -18.64 12.46 -7.38
C ASN A 162 -19.26 13.79 -6.91
N SER A 163 -19.05 14.09 -5.63
CA SER A 163 -19.60 15.28 -4.97
C SER A 163 -18.46 16.20 -4.54
N LEU A 164 -18.74 17.50 -4.45
CA LEU A 164 -17.86 18.44 -3.75
C LEU A 164 -17.69 18.01 -2.29
N ALA A 165 -16.52 18.28 -1.70
CA ALA A 165 -16.18 17.93 -0.32
C ALA A 165 -17.20 18.44 0.72
N ASP A 166 -18.05 19.40 0.35
CA ASP A 166 -19.00 20.12 1.20
C ASP A 166 -20.46 19.63 1.11
N LYS A 167 -20.72 18.50 0.41
CA LYS A 167 -22.05 17.86 0.42
C LYS A 167 -21.92 16.36 0.71
N LEU A 168 -22.02 16.04 2.00
CA LEU A 168 -22.28 14.69 2.52
C LEU A 168 -23.79 14.46 2.65
#